data_AF-A0A9D2GHJ0-F1
#
_entry.id   AF-A0A9D2GHJ0-F1
#
_cell.length_a   1.000
_cell.length_b   1.000
_cell.length_c   1.000
_cell.angle_alpha   90.00
_cell.angle_beta   90.00
_cell.angle_gamma   90.00
#
_symmetry.space_group_name_H-M   'P 1'
#
loop_
_entity.id
_entity.type
_entity.pdbx_description
1 polymer ?
#
loop_
_entity_poly.entity_id
_entity_poly.type
_entity_poly.pdbx_seq_one_letter_code
_entity_poly.pdbx_strand_id
1 'polypeptide(L)'
;MAELIEIKEVEERVILTAVSVADGDDTESSLDELEELVKTAGGVVAGRLIQNREKIHPGTYLGKGKIDELRELIWETDATGIVCDDELSPAQLKNLEDALETKVMDRTMVILDIFARHATTREGKLQVELAQLKYRAVRLVGLRNSLSRLGGGI
;
A
#
# COMPACT_ATOMS: atom_id res chain seq x y z
N MET A 1 -22.26 23.75 -26.28
CA MET A 1 -22.52 23.03 -25.03
C MET A 1 -21.28 22.23 -24.73
N ALA A 2 -20.60 22.51 -23.62
CA ALA A 2 -19.42 21.75 -23.22
C ALA A 2 -19.91 20.40 -22.68
N GLU A 3 -19.46 19.30 -23.27
CA GLU A 3 -19.61 17.97 -22.66
C GLU A 3 -18.86 17.99 -21.33
N LEU A 4 -19.60 17.82 -20.23
CA LEU A 4 -18.99 17.49 -18.95
C LEU A 4 -18.33 16.12 -19.12
N ILE A 5 -17.01 16.07 -18.94
CA ILE A 5 -16.29 14.81 -18.79
C ILE A 5 -16.73 14.24 -17.44
N GLU A 6 -17.54 13.18 -17.46
CA GLU A 6 -17.78 12.36 -16.27
C GLU A 6 -16.44 11.73 -15.86
N ILE A 7 -15.82 12.26 -14.82
CA ILE A 7 -14.71 11.60 -14.14
C ILE A 7 -15.34 10.39 -13.44
N LYS A 8 -15.33 9.22 -14.08
CA LYS A 8 -15.61 7.97 -13.39
C LYS A 8 -14.61 7.86 -12.24
N GLU A 9 -15.11 7.76 -11.00
CA GLU A 9 -14.28 7.32 -9.88
C GLU A 9 -13.66 5.98 -10.29
N VAL A 10 -12.33 5.95 -10.39
CA VAL A 10 -11.59 4.72 -10.65
C VAL A 10 -11.75 3.89 -9.38
N GLU A 11 -12.46 2.78 -9.48
CA GLU A 11 -12.61 1.82 -8.38
C GLU A 11 -11.22 1.29 -8.01
N GLU A 12 -10.77 1.56 -6.78
CA GLU A 12 -9.47 1.09 -6.32
C GLU A 12 -9.52 -0.42 -6.13
N ARG A 13 -8.87 -1.15 -7.04
CA ARG A 13 -8.86 -2.61 -7.10
C ARG A 13 -7.49 -3.10 -6.66
N VAL A 14 -7.39 -3.73 -5.50
CA VAL A 14 -6.11 -4.00 -4.84
C VAL A 14 -5.87 -5.48 -4.58
N ILE A 15 -4.60 -5.87 -4.55
CA ILE A 15 -4.18 -7.18 -4.05
C ILE A 15 -3.64 -7.03 -2.64
N LEU A 16 -4.09 -7.88 -1.72
CA LEU A 16 -3.59 -7.92 -0.35
C LEU A 16 -2.34 -8.80 -0.27
N THR A 17 -1.33 -8.34 0.46
CA THR A 17 -0.06 -9.06 0.59
C THR A 17 0.41 -9.12 2.03
N ALA A 18 0.92 -10.28 2.44
CA ALA A 18 1.47 -10.46 3.79
C ALA A 18 2.68 -11.40 3.79
N VAL A 19 3.54 -11.26 4.80
CA VAL A 19 4.62 -12.20 5.10
C VAL A 19 4.30 -12.94 6.39
N SER A 20 4.11 -14.26 6.30
CA SER A 20 3.97 -15.13 7.46
C SER A 20 5.36 -15.56 7.93
N VAL A 21 5.69 -15.23 9.19
CA VAL A 21 7.04 -15.41 9.76
C VAL A 21 7.14 -16.69 10.59
N ALA A 22 6.00 -17.24 11.04
CA ALA A 22 5.93 -18.46 11.81
C ALA A 22 4.81 -19.38 11.31
N ASP A 23 5.05 -20.70 11.36
CA ASP A 23 4.02 -21.68 11.08
C ASP A 23 2.86 -21.54 12.07
N GLY A 24 1.65 -21.29 11.55
CA GLY A 24 0.43 -21.11 12.35
C GLY A 24 0.28 -19.72 12.96
N ASP A 25 0.90 -18.70 12.39
CA ASP A 25 0.58 -17.31 12.74
C ASP A 25 -0.80 -16.88 12.21
N ASP A 26 -1.28 -15.76 12.75
CA ASP A 26 -2.61 -15.21 12.46
C ASP A 26 -2.66 -14.47 11.10
N THR A 27 -1.74 -14.74 10.15
CA THR A 27 -1.62 -13.99 8.89
C THR A 27 -2.89 -14.06 8.03
N GLU A 28 -3.52 -15.22 7.91
CA GLU A 28 -4.77 -15.38 7.15
C GLU A 28 -5.89 -14.54 7.78
N SER A 29 -6.07 -14.61 9.11
CA SER A 29 -7.05 -13.77 9.82
C SER A 29 -6.73 -12.28 9.76
N SER A 30 -5.43 -11.93 9.74
CA SER A 30 -4.98 -10.55 9.55
C SER A 30 -5.38 -10.02 8.17
N LEU A 31 -5.25 -10.85 7.13
CA LEU A 31 -5.70 -10.51 5.79
C LEU A 31 -7.22 -10.45 5.65
N ASP A 32 -7.96 -11.30 6.36
CA ASP A 32 -9.43 -11.21 6.43
C ASP A 32 -9.87 -9.86 7.02
N GLU A 33 -9.21 -9.41 8.10
CA GLU A 33 -9.43 -8.08 8.67
C GLU A 33 -9.04 -6.97 7.67
N LEU A 34 -7.90 -7.10 7.01
CA LEU A 34 -7.44 -6.10 6.04
C LEU A 34 -8.41 -6.00 4.85
N GLU A 35 -9.01 -7.10 4.42
CA GLU A 35 -10.05 -7.10 3.40
C GLU A 35 -11.28 -6.30 3.83
N GLU A 36 -11.76 -6.48 5.07
CA GLU A 36 -12.84 -5.67 5.65
C GLU A 36 -12.49 -4.18 5.69
N LEU A 37 -11.24 -3.84 6.05
CA LEU A 37 -10.75 -2.46 6.06
C LEU A 37 -10.74 -1.86 4.65
N VAL A 38 -10.23 -2.57 3.66
CA VAL A 38 -10.22 -2.11 2.26
C VAL A 38 -11.64 -1.89 1.73
N LYS A 39 -12.57 -2.81 2.02
CA LYS A 39 -13.99 -2.65 1.65
C LYS A 39 -14.61 -1.41 2.33
N THR A 40 -14.29 -1.20 3.60
CA THR A 40 -14.74 -0.01 4.36
C THR A 40 -14.16 1.29 3.80
N ALA A 41 -12.93 1.24 3.30
CA ALA A 41 -12.27 2.33 2.58
C ALA A 41 -12.81 2.53 1.15
N GLY A 42 -13.73 1.68 0.68
CA GLY A 42 -14.37 1.72 -0.64
C GLY A 42 -13.57 1.11 -1.77
N GLY A 43 -12.53 0.32 -1.46
CA GLY A 43 -11.78 -0.45 -2.44
C GLY A 43 -12.37 -1.85 -2.66
N VAL A 44 -11.90 -2.50 -3.72
CA VAL A 44 -12.22 -3.89 -4.08
C VAL A 44 -10.96 -4.73 -3.95
N VAL A 45 -11.07 -5.85 -3.23
CA VAL A 45 -9.98 -6.84 -3.16
C VAL A 45 -10.07 -7.78 -4.36
N ALA A 46 -9.04 -7.75 -5.20
CA ALA A 46 -8.95 -8.55 -6.42
C ALA A 46 -8.18 -9.86 -6.24
N GLY A 47 -7.38 -9.96 -5.18
CA GLY A 47 -6.59 -11.14 -4.87
C GLY A 47 -5.85 -10.99 -3.55
N ARG A 48 -5.27 -12.10 -3.09
CA ARG A 48 -4.46 -12.17 -1.87
C ARG A 48 -3.22 -13.01 -2.12
N LEU A 49 -2.11 -12.62 -1.51
CA LEU A 49 -0.82 -13.25 -1.73
C LEU A 49 0.01 -13.26 -0.44
N ILE A 50 0.19 -14.46 0.11
CA ILE A 50 0.97 -14.68 1.34
C ILE A 50 2.34 -15.28 0.98
N GLN A 51 3.39 -14.82 1.66
CA GLN A 51 4.71 -15.43 1.60
C GLN A 51 5.13 -15.99 2.96
N ASN A 52 5.35 -17.31 3.03
CA ASN A 52 5.97 -17.93 4.20
C ASN A 52 7.49 -17.73 4.17
N ARG A 53 8.07 -17.12 5.21
CA ARG A 53 9.52 -16.88 5.31
C ARG A 53 9.96 -16.58 6.75
N GLU A 54 11.13 -17.05 7.15
CA GLU A 54 11.73 -16.78 8.48
C GLU A 54 11.89 -15.29 8.85
N LYS A 55 11.92 -14.39 7.87
CA LYS A 55 12.05 -12.94 8.09
C LYS A 55 11.60 -12.14 6.88
N ILE A 56 10.95 -11.01 7.14
CA ILE A 56 10.63 -9.97 6.16
C ILE A 56 11.89 -9.51 5.40
N HIS A 57 11.77 -9.34 4.08
CA HIS A 57 12.88 -8.83 3.28
C HIS A 57 13.12 -7.34 3.59
N PRO A 58 14.35 -6.95 3.99
CA PRO A 58 14.61 -5.58 4.46
C PRO A 58 14.44 -4.53 3.37
N GLY A 59 14.58 -4.91 2.09
CA GLY A 59 14.50 -4.00 0.97
C GLY A 59 13.14 -3.92 0.30
N THR A 60 12.33 -4.98 0.33
CA THR A 60 11.13 -5.09 -0.52
C THR A 60 9.95 -5.75 0.19
N TYR A 61 10.06 -6.03 1.50
CA TYR A 61 9.07 -6.77 2.29
C TYR A 61 8.94 -8.25 1.85
N LEU A 62 8.59 -8.49 0.58
CA LEU A 62 8.54 -9.77 -0.11
C LEU A 62 9.90 -10.15 -0.73
N GLY A 63 10.10 -11.45 -0.97
CA GLY A 63 11.23 -11.96 -1.74
C GLY A 63 11.02 -11.85 -3.26
N LYS A 64 12.11 -11.87 -4.04
CA LYS A 64 12.09 -11.64 -5.50
C LYS A 64 11.06 -12.47 -6.27
N GLY A 65 11.06 -13.80 -6.10
CA GLY A 65 10.11 -14.66 -6.84
C GLY A 65 8.65 -14.32 -6.55
N LYS A 66 8.37 -13.85 -5.33
CA LYS A 66 7.03 -13.47 -4.91
C LYS A 66 6.60 -12.09 -5.43
N ILE A 67 7.57 -11.21 -5.68
CA ILE A 67 7.34 -9.95 -6.42
C ILE A 67 6.99 -10.26 -7.87
N ASP A 68 7.64 -11.25 -8.48
CA ASP A 68 7.33 -11.65 -9.86
C ASP A 68 5.92 -12.25 -9.96
N GLU A 69 5.54 -13.16 -9.05
CA GLU A 69 4.16 -13.67 -8.92
C GLU A 69 3.14 -12.54 -8.71
N LEU A 70 3.47 -11.55 -7.86
CA LEU A 70 2.59 -10.43 -7.59
C LEU A 70 2.39 -9.54 -8.83
N ARG A 71 3.43 -9.35 -9.65
CA ARG A 71 3.34 -8.60 -10.91
C ARG A 71 2.41 -9.28 -11.90
N GLU A 72 2.50 -10.61 -12.02
CA GLU A 72 1.60 -11.41 -12.85
C GLU A 72 0.15 -11.26 -12.34
N LEU A 73 -0.07 -11.38 -11.03
CA LEU A 73 -1.39 -11.27 -10.44
C LEU A 73 -2.00 -9.86 -10.62
N ILE A 74 -1.19 -8.80 -10.53
CA ILE A 74 -1.63 -7.43 -10.82
C ILE A 74 -2.17 -7.33 -12.25
N TRP A 75 -1.44 -7.90 -13.21
CA TRP A 75 -1.82 -7.88 -14.62
C TRP A 75 -3.06 -8.74 -14.91
N GLU A 76 -3.15 -9.94 -14.34
CA GLU A 76 -4.28 -10.84 -14.53
C GLU A 76 -5.59 -10.33 -13.94
N THR A 77 -5.50 -9.54 -12.86
CA THR A 77 -6.66 -9.07 -12.11
C THR A 77 -7.04 -7.62 -12.39
N ASP A 78 -6.31 -6.94 -13.26
CA ASP A 78 -6.40 -5.50 -13.51
C ASP A 78 -6.33 -4.68 -12.21
N ALA A 79 -5.47 -5.10 -11.28
CA ALA A 79 -5.32 -4.40 -10.00
C ALA A 79 -4.62 -3.04 -10.20
N THR A 80 -5.17 -2.00 -9.57
CA THR A 80 -4.63 -0.64 -9.57
C THR A 80 -3.58 -0.42 -8.48
N GLY A 81 -3.32 -1.42 -7.63
CA GLY A 81 -2.35 -1.35 -6.56
C GLY A 81 -2.29 -2.58 -5.67
N ILE A 82 -1.45 -2.50 -4.65
CA ILE A 82 -1.35 -3.51 -3.59
C ILE A 82 -1.51 -2.87 -2.21
N VAL A 83 -1.93 -3.67 -1.24
CA VAL A 83 -1.91 -3.32 0.18
C VAL A 83 -1.07 -4.37 0.93
N CYS A 84 -0.01 -3.91 1.60
CA CYS A 84 0.76 -4.73 2.52
C CYS A 84 0.13 -4.70 3.92
N ASP A 85 0.09 -5.86 4.56
CA ASP A 85 -0.50 -5.99 5.90
C ASP A 85 0.31 -5.27 6.98
N ASP A 86 1.63 -5.31 6.87
CA ASP A 86 2.55 -4.63 7.77
C ASP A 86 2.90 -3.21 7.31
N GLU A 87 3.25 -2.35 8.26
CA GLU A 87 3.82 -1.04 7.95
C GLU A 87 5.15 -1.17 7.20
N LEU A 88 5.23 -0.57 6.02
CA LEU A 88 6.43 -0.60 5.19
C LEU A 88 7.41 0.50 5.58
N SER A 89 8.70 0.19 5.65
CA SER A 89 9.71 1.24 5.69
C SER A 89 9.72 2.07 4.38
N PRO A 90 10.24 3.32 4.39
CA PRO A 90 10.33 4.13 3.17
C PRO A 90 11.09 3.45 2.02
N ALA A 91 12.11 2.65 2.34
CA ALA A 91 12.86 1.89 1.35
C ALA A 91 12.06 0.73 0.77
N GLN A 92 11.30 0.00 1.59
CA GLN A 92 10.43 -1.09 1.13
C GLN A 92 9.33 -0.57 0.22
N LEU A 93 8.66 0.51 0.61
CA LEU A 93 7.62 1.12 -0.20
C LEU A 93 8.17 1.54 -1.58
N LYS A 94 9.29 2.30 -1.60
CA LYS A 94 9.93 2.72 -2.86
C LYS A 94 10.30 1.54 -3.75
N ASN A 95 10.98 0.54 -3.19
CA ASN A 95 11.47 -0.58 -3.98
C ASN A 95 10.33 -1.46 -4.49
N LEU A 96 9.21 -1.56 -3.76
CA LEU A 96 8.00 -2.24 -4.24
C LEU A 96 7.31 -1.44 -5.35
N GLU A 97 7.16 -0.12 -5.19
CA GLU A 97 6.60 0.75 -6.23
C GLU A 97 7.44 0.68 -7.52
N ASP A 98 8.77 0.77 -7.40
CA ASP A 98 9.70 0.66 -8.53
C ASP A 98 9.62 -0.73 -9.19
N ALA A 99 9.41 -1.81 -8.42
CA ALA A 99 9.39 -3.17 -8.94
C ALA A 99 8.06 -3.58 -9.56
N LEU A 100 6.94 -3.06 -9.04
CA LEU A 100 5.59 -3.42 -9.46
C LEU A 100 4.97 -2.42 -10.42
N GLU A 101 5.55 -1.21 -10.53
CA GLU A 101 5.03 -0.11 -11.35
C GLU A 101 3.56 0.23 -11.06
N THR A 102 3.15 0.04 -9.80
CA THR A 102 1.78 0.25 -9.32
C THR A 102 1.76 0.94 -7.96
N LYS A 103 0.58 1.39 -7.51
CA LYS A 103 0.40 2.02 -6.20
C LYS A 103 0.67 0.98 -5.10
N VAL A 104 1.55 1.30 -4.15
CA VAL A 104 1.79 0.47 -2.96
C VAL A 104 1.29 1.19 -1.72
N MET A 105 0.42 0.52 -0.97
CA MET A 105 -0.11 1.00 0.30
C MET A 105 0.22 -0.01 1.40
N ASP A 106 0.18 0.43 2.65
CA ASP A 106 0.14 -0.49 3.79
C ASP A 106 -1.10 -0.25 4.65
N ARG A 107 -1.33 -1.14 5.61
CA ARG A 107 -2.45 -1.10 6.55
C ARG A 107 -2.64 0.28 7.20
N THR A 108 -1.56 0.97 7.55
CA THR A 108 -1.64 2.31 8.16
C THR A 108 -2.29 3.31 7.21
N MET A 109 -1.98 3.30 5.91
CA MET A 109 -2.66 4.16 4.94
C MET A 109 -4.15 3.85 4.80
N VAL A 110 -4.51 2.56 4.73
CA VAL A 110 -5.92 2.16 4.63
C VAL A 110 -6.72 2.67 5.83
N ILE A 111 -6.18 2.51 7.05
CA ILE A 111 -6.81 3.02 8.27
C ILE A 111 -6.99 4.54 8.24
N LEU A 112 -5.96 5.28 7.81
CA LEU A 112 -6.04 6.74 7.70
C LEU A 112 -7.10 7.18 6.67
N ASP A 113 -7.24 6.45 5.56
CA ASP A 113 -8.25 6.74 4.53
C ASP A 113 -9.68 6.45 5.02
N ILE A 114 -9.87 5.39 5.82
CA ILE A 114 -11.14 5.14 6.52
C ILE A 114 -11.47 6.32 7.44
N PHE A 115 -10.52 6.78 8.26
CA PHE A 115 -10.76 7.93 9.13
C PHE A 115 -11.06 9.20 8.34
N ALA A 116 -10.43 9.40 7.19
CA ALA A 116 -10.69 10.57 6.34
C ALA A 116 -12.12 10.57 5.82
N ARG A 117 -12.63 9.39 5.42
CA ARG A 117 -14.02 9.20 4.98
C ARG A 117 -15.04 9.45 6.10
N HIS A 118 -14.71 9.08 7.34
CA HIS A 118 -15.62 9.20 8.48
C HIS A 118 -15.53 10.54 9.23
N ALA A 119 -14.48 11.34 9.01
CA ALA A 119 -14.28 12.61 9.68
C ALA A 119 -15.30 13.66 9.21
N THR A 120 -16.30 13.96 10.04
CA THR A 120 -17.37 14.93 9.73
C THR A 120 -17.10 16.33 10.26
N THR A 121 -16.42 16.46 11.40
CA THR A 121 -16.12 17.75 12.04
C THR A 121 -14.89 18.41 11.42
N ARG A 122 -14.80 19.75 11.48
CA ARG A 122 -13.62 20.48 10.98
C ARG A 122 -12.34 20.07 11.69
N GLU A 123 -12.40 19.90 13.01
CA GLU A 123 -11.27 19.46 13.80
C GLU A 123 -10.86 18.02 13.45
N GLY A 124 -11.81 17.09 13.32
CA GLY A 124 -11.54 15.71 12.92
C GLY A 124 -10.86 15.62 11.56
N LYS A 125 -11.36 16.37 10.56
CA LYS A 125 -10.77 16.43 9.22
C LYS A 125 -9.32 16.90 9.27
N LEU A 126 -9.03 17.95 10.05
CA LEU A 126 -7.68 18.48 10.21
C LEU A 126 -6.74 17.48 10.89
N GLN A 127 -7.21 16.73 11.89
CA GLN A 127 -6.38 15.73 12.57
C GLN A 127 -6.02 14.57 11.65
N VAL A 128 -6.98 14.08 10.85
CA VAL A 128 -6.71 13.00 9.89
C VAL A 128 -5.78 13.48 8.78
N GLU A 129 -6.02 14.67 8.23
CA GLU A 129 -5.15 15.25 7.20
C GLU A 129 -3.72 15.45 7.75
N LEU A 130 -3.58 15.94 8.98
CA LEU A 130 -2.29 16.04 9.66
C LEU A 130 -1.61 14.68 9.82
N ALA A 131 -2.35 13.63 10.17
CA ALA A 131 -1.82 12.27 10.30
C ALA A 131 -1.33 11.73 8.94
N GLN A 132 -2.13 11.90 7.88
CA GLN A 132 -1.73 11.55 6.51
C GLN A 132 -0.49 12.32 6.06
N LEU A 133 -0.43 13.63 6.34
CA LEU A 133 0.74 14.46 6.00
C LEU A 133 1.99 14.03 6.75
N LYS A 134 1.88 13.75 8.06
CA LYS A 134 3.01 13.25 8.86
C LYS A 134 3.52 11.91 8.34
N TYR A 135 2.60 10.99 8.05
CA TYR A 135 2.94 9.68 7.52
C TYR A 135 3.64 9.78 6.15
N ARG A 136 3.10 10.60 5.23
CA ARG A 136 3.74 10.85 3.91
C ARG A 136 5.11 11.55 4.05
N ALA A 137 5.24 12.51 4.97
CA ALA A 137 6.48 13.25 5.16
C ALA A 137 7.64 12.35 5.60
N VAL A 138 7.40 11.42 6.54
CA VAL A 138 8.41 10.45 6.98
C VAL A 138 8.92 9.61 5.81
N ARG A 139 8.03 9.23 4.90
CA ARG A 139 8.37 8.43 3.72
C ARG A 139 9.14 9.22 2.66
N LEU A 140 8.76 10.48 2.42
CA LEU A 140 9.48 11.38 1.51
C LEU A 140 10.91 11.68 1.99
N VAL A 141 11.13 11.86 3.30
CA VAL A 141 12.48 12.10 3.84
C VAL A 141 13.35 10.86 3.71
N GLY A 142 12.80 9.65 3.87
CA GLY A 142 13.51 8.39 3.63
C GLY A 142 14.05 8.27 2.19
N LEU A 143 13.36 8.87 1.21
CA LEU A 143 13.79 8.92 -0.19
C LEU A 143 14.98 9.86 -0.44
N ARG A 144 15.25 10.83 0.44
CA ARG A 144 16.34 11.82 0.27
C ARG A 144 17.71 11.17 0.11
N ASN A 145 17.97 10.05 0.79
CA ASN A 145 19.24 9.32 0.67
C ASN A 145 19.41 8.62 -0.69
N SER A 146 18.30 8.33 -1.39
CA SER A 146 18.32 7.76 -2.74
C SER A 146 18.43 8.86 -3.80
N LEU A 147 17.77 10.00 -3.57
CA LEU A 147 17.80 11.18 -4.46
C LEU A 147 19.14 11.92 -4.41
N SER A 148 19.82 11.95 -3.25
CA SER A 148 21.14 12.59 -3.09
C SER A 148 22.25 11.88 -3.88
N ARG A 149 22.11 10.57 -4.16
CA ARG A 149 23.09 9.81 -4.95
C ARG A 149 23.02 10.12 -6.44
N LEU A 150 21.89 10.63 -6.95
CA LEU A 150 21.76 11.11 -8.34
C LEU A 150 22.30 12.54 -8.53
N GLY A 151 22.38 13.34 -7.46
CA GLY A 151 22.88 14.72 -7.52
C GLY A 151 24.37 14.89 -7.20
N GLY A 152 25.06 13.84 -6.74
CA GLY A 152 26.45 13.89 -6.29
C GLY A 152 27.48 13.37 -7.29
N GLY A 153 27.07 12.96 -8.48
CA GLY A 153 27.97 12.56 -9.57
C GLY A 153 28.35 13.77 -10.41
N ILE A 154 29.43 14.45 -10.01
CA ILE A 154 30.30 15.17 -10.95
C ILE A 154 31.35 14.21 -11.49
#